data_AF-W1WGA8-F1
#
_entry.id   AF-W1WGA8-F1
#
_cell.length_a   1.000
_cell.length_b   1.000
_cell.length_c   1.000
_cell.angle_alpha   90.00
_cell.angle_beta   90.00
_cell.angle_gamma   90.00
#
_symmetry.space_group_name_H-M   'P 1'
#
loop_
_entity.id
_entity.type
_entity.pdbx_description
1 polymer ?
#
loop_
_entity_poly.entity_id
_entity_poly.type
_entity_poly.pdbx_seq_one_letter_code
_entity_poly.pdbx_strand_id
1 'polypeptide(L)'
;KKFTALLCALGLISIVAIYPRQTVNFFYSTAIQIKDYIHFYGYRPVKSFAIRIPASYTIHGIDVSRWQERIDWQRVAKMRDNGIRLQFAFIKATEGEKLVDPYFSRNWQLSRENGLLRGAYHYFSPSVSASVQARLFLQTVDFSQGDLPAVL
;
A
#
# COMPACT_ATOMS: atom_id res chain seq x y z
N LYS A 1 -1.50 -31.85 -43.60
CA LYS A 1 -0.99 -31.70 -42.21
C LYS A 1 0.40 -31.05 -42.17
N LYS A 2 1.45 -31.64 -42.76
CA LYS A 2 2.83 -31.05 -42.76
C LYS A 2 2.94 -29.73 -43.53
N PHE A 3 2.31 -29.63 -44.71
CA PHE A 3 2.33 -28.42 -45.53
C PHE A 3 1.61 -27.22 -44.88
N THR A 4 0.49 -27.49 -44.21
CA THR A 4 -0.28 -26.49 -43.46
C THR A 4 0.51 -25.91 -42.28
N ALA A 5 1.25 -26.76 -41.56
CA ALA A 5 2.11 -26.32 -40.47
C ALA A 5 3.28 -25.45 -40.97
N LEU A 6 3.85 -25.75 -42.14
CA LEU A 6 4.93 -24.98 -42.76
C LEU A 6 4.46 -23.57 -43.15
N LEU A 7 3.27 -23.45 -43.74
CA LEU A 7 2.68 -22.16 -44.10
C LEU A 7 2.40 -21.29 -42.85
N CYS A 8 1.92 -21.89 -41.76
CA CYS A 8 1.73 -21.18 -40.50
C CYS A 8 3.08 -20.68 -39.92
N ALA A 9 4.13 -21.50 -39.97
CA ALA A 9 5.45 -21.12 -39.48
C ALA A 9 6.05 -19.97 -40.29
N LEU A 10 5.97 -20.04 -41.63
CA LEU A 10 6.42 -18.95 -42.50
C LEU A 10 5.60 -17.67 -42.27
N GLY A 11 4.28 -17.78 -42.08
CA GLY A 11 3.43 -16.64 -41.74
C GLY A 11 3.83 -15.94 -40.43
N LEU A 12 4.17 -16.71 -39.39
CA LEU A 12 4.65 -16.17 -38.11
C LEU A 12 6.01 -15.46 -38.27
N ILE A 13 6.94 -16.05 -39.03
CA ILE A 13 8.24 -15.43 -39.33
C ILE A 13 8.06 -14.12 -40.08
N SER A 14 7.16 -14.07 -41.07
CA SER A 14 6.84 -12.86 -41.82
C SER A 14 6.27 -11.74 -40.94
N ILE A 15 5.39 -12.06 -39.99
CA ILE A 15 4.84 -11.08 -39.04
C ILE A 15 5.94 -10.50 -38.15
N VAL A 16 6.85 -11.34 -37.66
CA VAL A 16 8.01 -10.90 -36.85
C VAL A 16 8.93 -10.00 -37.69
N ALA A 17 9.15 -10.32 -38.97
CA ALA A 17 10.02 -9.56 -39.86
C ALA A 17 9.42 -8.22 -40.31
N ILE A 18 8.12 -8.18 -40.60
CA ILE A 18 7.39 -6.97 -41.05
C ILE A 18 7.06 -6.05 -39.87
N TYR A 19 6.75 -6.62 -38.70
CA TYR A 19 6.32 -5.88 -37.51
C TYR A 19 7.15 -6.24 -36.27
N PRO A 20 8.49 -6.08 -36.29
CA PRO A 20 9.35 -6.53 -35.20
C PRO A 20 9.03 -5.82 -33.88
N ARG A 21 8.75 -4.51 -33.94
CA ARG A 21 8.42 -3.71 -32.74
C ARG A 21 7.10 -4.14 -32.11
N GLN A 22 6.06 -4.32 -32.89
CA GLN A 22 4.73 -4.74 -32.41
C GLN A 22 4.80 -6.16 -31.84
N THR A 23 5.55 -7.04 -32.49
CA THR A 23 5.76 -8.42 -32.04
C THR A 23 6.48 -8.45 -30.68
N VAL A 24 7.58 -7.71 -30.53
CA VAL A 24 8.28 -7.59 -29.24
C VAL A 24 7.37 -6.99 -28.16
N ASN A 25 6.64 -5.92 -28.48
CA ASN A 25 5.70 -5.30 -27.54
C ASN A 25 4.58 -6.26 -27.12
N PHE A 26 4.08 -7.08 -28.03
CA PHE A 26 3.06 -8.09 -27.74
C PHE A 26 3.58 -9.15 -26.77
N PHE A 27 4.75 -9.73 -27.02
CA PHE A 27 5.32 -10.74 -26.12
C PHE A 27 5.72 -10.14 -24.77
N TYR A 28 6.28 -8.93 -24.77
CA TYR A 28 6.62 -8.22 -23.55
C TYR A 28 5.37 -7.93 -22.71
N SER A 29 4.33 -7.33 -23.29
CA SER A 29 3.07 -7.03 -22.58
C SER A 29 2.35 -8.29 -22.10
N THR A 30 2.35 -9.36 -22.91
CA THR A 30 1.79 -10.66 -22.51
C THR A 30 2.57 -11.25 -21.33
N ALA A 31 3.90 -11.21 -21.36
CA ALA A 31 4.74 -11.69 -20.25
C ALA A 31 4.48 -10.89 -18.96
N ILE A 32 4.32 -9.56 -19.07
CA ILE A 32 3.92 -8.71 -17.95
C ILE A 32 2.52 -9.09 -17.44
N GLN A 33 1.54 -9.29 -18.32
CA GLN A 33 0.19 -9.70 -17.92
C GLN A 33 0.16 -11.05 -17.20
N ILE A 34 0.91 -12.05 -17.69
CA ILE A 34 1.04 -13.35 -17.03
C ILE A 34 1.70 -13.19 -15.66
N LYS A 35 2.80 -12.43 -15.58
CA LYS A 35 3.48 -12.14 -14.32
C LYS A 35 2.55 -11.43 -13.33
N ASP A 36 1.80 -10.43 -13.78
CA ASP A 36 0.81 -9.71 -12.97
C ASP A 36 -0.30 -10.63 -12.50
N TYR A 37 -0.83 -11.50 -13.37
CA TYR A 37 -1.87 -12.46 -13.00
C TYR A 37 -1.39 -13.42 -11.90
N ILE A 38 -0.17 -13.94 -12.02
CA ILE A 38 0.42 -14.84 -11.01
C ILE A 38 0.71 -14.08 -9.72
N HIS A 39 1.32 -12.89 -9.82
CA HIS A 39 1.74 -12.11 -8.66
C HIS A 39 0.57 -11.55 -7.85
N PHE A 40 -0.53 -11.17 -8.53
CA PHE A 40 -1.72 -10.60 -7.92
C PHE A 40 -2.91 -11.57 -7.92
N TYR A 41 -2.64 -12.87 -8.02
CA TYR A 41 -3.70 -13.87 -7.88
C TYR A 41 -4.36 -13.73 -6.50
N GLY A 42 -5.69 -13.63 -6.47
CA GLY A 42 -6.45 -13.40 -5.23
C GLY A 42 -6.44 -11.95 -4.74
N TYR A 43 -5.90 -10.99 -5.50
CA TYR A 43 -6.02 -9.57 -5.22
C TYR A 43 -7.15 -8.95 -6.04
N ARG A 44 -7.87 -8.01 -5.43
CA ARG A 44 -8.89 -7.18 -6.10
C ARG A 44 -8.34 -5.78 -6.40
N PRO A 45 -8.64 -5.21 -7.58
CA PRO A 45 -8.26 -3.84 -7.89
C PRO A 45 -9.15 -2.83 -7.15
N VAL A 46 -8.54 -1.77 -6.63
CA VAL A 46 -9.22 -0.62 -6.02
C VAL A 46 -9.00 0.58 -6.93
N LYS A 47 -9.96 0.84 -7.83
CA LYS A 47 -9.78 1.77 -8.94
C LYS A 47 -9.53 3.19 -8.47
N SER A 48 -10.14 3.61 -7.35
CA SER A 48 -9.99 4.96 -6.81
C SER A 48 -8.56 5.29 -6.38
N PHE A 49 -7.73 4.28 -6.10
CA PHE A 49 -6.37 4.44 -5.60
C PHE A 49 -5.32 3.82 -6.51
N ALA A 50 -5.71 3.23 -7.66
CA ALA A 50 -4.83 2.52 -8.57
C ALA A 50 -3.96 1.43 -7.88
N ILE A 51 -4.52 0.78 -6.84
CA ILE A 51 -3.85 -0.28 -6.08
C ILE A 51 -4.57 -1.62 -6.24
N ARG A 52 -3.91 -2.69 -5.79
CA ARG A 52 -4.48 -4.03 -5.64
C ARG A 52 -4.35 -4.46 -4.19
N ILE A 53 -5.42 -5.01 -3.61
CA ILE A 53 -5.43 -5.48 -2.22
C ILE A 53 -5.89 -6.95 -2.16
N PRO A 54 -5.43 -7.77 -1.20
CA PRO A 54 -5.84 -9.16 -1.13
C PRO A 54 -7.35 -9.26 -0.83
N ALA A 55 -8.07 -10.04 -1.63
CA ALA A 55 -9.54 -10.03 -1.64
C ALA A 55 -10.18 -10.77 -0.46
N SER A 56 -9.42 -11.60 0.26
CA SER A 56 -9.90 -12.42 1.37
C SER A 56 -10.03 -11.67 2.71
N TYR A 57 -9.56 -10.42 2.79
CA TYR A 57 -9.62 -9.64 4.02
C TYR A 57 -10.72 -8.58 3.96
N THR A 58 -11.43 -8.41 5.08
CA THR A 58 -12.50 -7.41 5.24
C THR A 58 -12.04 -6.21 6.07
N ILE A 59 -10.98 -6.38 6.87
CA ILE A 59 -10.40 -5.34 7.71
C ILE A 59 -9.25 -4.67 6.97
N HIS A 60 -9.36 -3.36 6.79
CA HIS A 60 -8.39 -2.55 6.05
C HIS A 60 -8.07 -1.29 6.86
N GLY A 61 -6.84 -0.82 6.72
CA GLY A 61 -6.38 0.40 7.34
C GLY A 61 -5.29 1.05 6.51
N ILE A 62 -4.79 2.16 7.01
CA ILE A 62 -3.69 2.94 6.41
C ILE A 62 -2.60 3.16 7.45
N ASP A 63 -1.38 3.37 7.00
CA ASP A 63 -0.34 4.00 7.81
C ASP A 63 -0.06 5.41 7.27
N VAL A 64 0.18 6.35 8.16
CA VAL A 64 0.38 7.75 7.80
C VAL A 64 1.47 8.39 8.65
N SER A 65 2.07 9.43 8.09
CA SER A 65 3.11 10.26 8.69
C SER A 65 3.02 11.67 8.12
N ARG A 66 4.00 12.52 8.43
CA ARG A 66 4.18 13.85 7.83
C ARG A 66 4.21 13.86 6.30
N TRP A 67 4.55 12.74 5.66
CA TRP A 67 4.62 12.65 4.20
C TRP A 67 3.25 12.73 3.52
N GLN A 68 2.16 12.45 4.25
CA GLN A 68 0.78 12.63 3.76
C GLN A 68 0.25 14.05 4.04
N GLU A 69 1.04 14.91 4.69
CA GLU A 69 0.67 16.27 5.06
C GLU A 69 -0.69 16.33 5.79
N ARG A 70 -1.59 17.23 5.35
CA ARG A 70 -2.89 17.44 5.98
C ARG A 70 -3.92 16.47 5.41
N ILE A 71 -4.29 15.49 6.23
CA ILE A 71 -5.32 14.49 5.89
C ILE A 71 -6.72 14.99 6.23
N ASP A 72 -7.67 14.78 5.31
CA ASP A 72 -9.10 14.89 5.56
C ASP A 72 -9.64 13.57 6.14
N TRP A 73 -9.61 13.47 7.46
CA TRP A 73 -10.04 12.28 8.20
C TRP A 73 -11.53 11.96 8.05
N GLN A 74 -12.36 12.96 7.76
CA GLN A 74 -13.78 12.75 7.51
C GLN A 74 -13.98 12.04 6.16
N ARG A 75 -13.24 12.46 5.12
CA ARG A 75 -13.24 11.77 3.84
C ARG A 75 -12.68 10.36 3.95
N VAL A 76 -11.61 10.16 4.72
CA VAL A 76 -11.04 8.84 5.02
C VAL A 76 -12.08 7.91 5.65
N ALA A 77 -12.76 8.35 6.71
CA ALA A 77 -13.77 7.54 7.40
C ALA A 77 -14.99 7.22 6.52
N LYS A 78 -15.37 8.14 5.63
CA LYS A 78 -16.53 8.00 4.74
C LYS A 78 -16.25 7.24 3.44
N MET A 79 -14.98 7.06 3.05
CA MET A 79 -14.65 6.42 1.78
C MET A 79 -15.26 5.01 1.68
N ARG A 80 -15.84 4.68 0.53
CA ARG A 80 -16.30 3.33 0.20
C ARG A 80 -15.91 3.03 -1.26
N ASP A 81 -15.31 1.87 -1.52
CA ASP A 81 -15.04 1.37 -2.88
C ASP A 81 -15.20 -0.15 -2.88
N ASN A 82 -16.17 -0.70 -3.62
CA ASN A 82 -16.38 -2.15 -3.75
C ASN A 82 -16.37 -2.93 -2.42
N GLY A 83 -17.06 -2.40 -1.40
CA GLY A 83 -17.13 -2.97 -0.06
C GLY A 83 -15.88 -2.75 0.80
N ILE A 84 -14.87 -2.03 0.31
CA ILE A 84 -13.71 -1.58 1.06
C ILE A 84 -14.08 -0.35 1.87
N ARG A 85 -13.63 -0.32 3.12
CA ARG A 85 -13.64 0.84 4.00
C ARG A 85 -12.42 0.78 4.91
N LEU A 86 -11.90 1.95 5.27
CA LEU A 86 -10.82 2.07 6.24
C LEU A 86 -11.39 2.04 7.65
N GLN A 87 -10.82 1.19 8.49
CA GLN A 87 -11.30 0.91 9.85
C GLN A 87 -10.28 1.28 10.92
N PHE A 88 -8.99 1.29 10.55
CA PHE A 88 -7.93 1.69 11.45
C PHE A 88 -6.86 2.52 10.73
N ALA A 89 -6.07 3.26 11.51
CA ALA A 89 -4.89 3.95 11.05
C ALA A 89 -3.70 3.73 12.00
N PHE A 90 -2.53 3.42 11.45
CA PHE A 90 -1.27 3.56 12.18
C PHE A 90 -0.67 4.92 11.88
N ILE A 91 -0.28 5.66 12.90
CA ILE A 91 0.14 7.05 12.78
C ILE A 91 1.56 7.16 13.34
N LYS A 92 2.49 7.67 12.53
CA LYS A 92 3.86 7.89 12.96
C LYS A 92 3.87 8.86 14.13
N ALA A 93 4.42 8.43 15.26
CA ALA A 93 4.62 9.30 16.40
C ALA A 93 6.02 9.89 16.40
N THR A 94 7.03 9.03 16.34
CA THR A 94 8.42 9.43 16.57
C THR A 94 9.40 8.66 15.69
N GLU A 95 10.62 9.17 15.56
CA GLU A 95 11.73 8.55 14.84
C GLU A 95 13.05 8.82 15.57
N GLY A 96 13.86 7.77 15.76
CA GLY A 96 15.14 7.89 16.44
C GLY A 96 15.03 8.53 17.83
N GLU A 97 16.02 9.34 18.22
CA GLU A 97 16.08 9.92 19.57
C GLU A 97 15.34 11.24 19.76
N LYS A 98 14.99 11.96 18.69
CA LYS A 98 14.55 13.38 18.79
C LYS A 98 13.40 13.79 17.88
N LEU A 99 13.07 13.00 16.86
CA LEU A 99 12.09 13.42 15.88
C LEU A 99 10.69 13.02 16.34
N VAL A 100 9.83 14.01 16.55
CA VAL A 100 8.38 13.84 16.68
C VAL A 100 7.76 14.21 15.35
N ASP A 101 6.83 13.40 14.86
CA ASP A 101 6.12 13.71 13.62
C ASP A 101 5.23 14.95 13.83
N PRO A 102 5.41 16.03 13.04
CA PRO A 102 4.68 17.29 13.24
C PRO A 102 3.17 17.17 13.05
N TYR A 103 2.71 16.13 12.34
CA TYR A 103 1.28 15.87 12.16
C TYR A 103 0.72 14.84 13.13
N PHE A 104 1.54 14.25 14.02
CA PHE A 104 1.10 13.19 14.93
C PHE A 104 -0.11 13.59 15.75
N SER A 105 -0.02 14.67 16.55
CA SER A 105 -1.10 15.09 17.45
C SER A 105 -2.43 15.31 16.71
N ARG A 106 -2.37 16.01 15.56
CA ARG A 106 -3.54 16.24 14.70
C ARG A 106 -4.14 14.94 14.17
N ASN A 107 -3.30 14.07 13.60
CA ASN A 107 -3.76 12.80 13.02
C ASN A 107 -4.28 11.86 14.11
N TRP A 108 -3.62 11.82 15.26
CA TRP A 108 -4.02 11.06 16.44
C TRP A 108 -5.42 11.47 16.86
N GLN A 109 -5.65 12.76 17.13
CA GLN A 109 -6.94 13.29 17.52
C GLN A 109 -8.03 13.05 16.47
N LEU A 110 -7.81 13.51 15.24
CA LEU A 110 -8.85 13.51 14.20
C LEU A 110 -9.22 12.11 13.72
N SER A 111 -8.31 11.14 13.74
CA SER A 111 -8.63 9.74 13.41
C SER A 111 -9.65 9.15 14.39
N ARG A 112 -9.46 9.38 15.70
CA ARG A 112 -10.40 8.95 16.75
C ARG A 112 -11.74 9.68 16.64
N GLU A 113 -11.73 11.00 16.45
CA GLU A 113 -12.97 11.79 16.31
C GLU A 113 -13.82 11.34 15.12
N ASN A 114 -13.19 10.82 14.06
CA ASN A 114 -13.87 10.26 12.89
C ASN A 114 -14.15 8.75 13.00
N GLY A 115 -13.94 8.16 14.18
CA GLY A 115 -14.33 6.78 14.50
C GLY A 115 -13.41 5.69 13.94
N LEU A 116 -12.18 6.02 13.52
CA LEU A 116 -11.18 5.00 13.20
C LEU A 116 -10.51 4.49 14.48
N LEU A 117 -10.22 3.19 14.52
CA LEU A 117 -9.21 2.66 15.45
C LEU A 117 -7.86 3.27 15.10
N ARG A 118 -7.00 3.52 16.09
CA ARG A 118 -5.71 4.14 15.86
C ARG A 118 -4.61 3.43 16.63
N GLY A 119 -3.45 3.30 16.01
CA GLY A 119 -2.22 2.85 16.64
C GLY A 119 -1.09 3.83 16.34
N ALA A 120 -0.12 3.93 17.23
CA ALA A 120 1.04 4.77 17.03
C ALA A 120 2.25 3.89 16.69
N TYR A 121 3.11 4.36 15.79
CA TYR A 121 4.36 3.67 15.50
C TYR A 121 5.58 4.55 15.69
N HIS A 122 6.68 3.91 16.07
CA HIS A 122 8.02 4.49 16.13
C HIS A 122 8.83 4.04 14.93
N TYR A 123 9.54 4.94 14.26
CA TYR A 123 10.49 4.56 13.20
C TYR A 123 11.88 4.38 13.82
N PHE A 124 12.29 3.12 13.98
CA PHE A 124 13.51 2.77 14.69
C PHE A 124 14.79 3.17 13.96
N SER A 125 15.74 3.74 14.71
CA SER A 125 17.11 4.01 14.27
C SER A 125 18.10 3.07 14.96
N PRO A 126 18.76 2.14 14.23
CA PRO A 126 19.70 1.18 14.84
C PRO A 126 20.95 1.81 15.47
N SER A 127 21.31 3.03 15.09
CA SER A 127 22.47 3.75 15.63
C SER A 127 22.19 4.45 16.97
N VAL A 128 20.96 4.39 17.47
CA VAL A 128 20.49 5.10 18.66
C VAL A 128 20.08 4.11 19.75
N SER A 129 20.34 4.44 21.02
CA SER A 129 19.92 3.60 22.15
C SER A 129 18.41 3.34 22.14
N ALA A 130 18.01 2.05 22.17
CA ALA A 130 16.61 1.65 22.21
C ALA A 130 15.85 2.28 23.40
N SER A 131 16.51 2.46 24.54
CA SER A 131 15.90 3.08 25.73
C SER A 131 15.56 4.57 25.51
N VAL A 132 16.39 5.30 24.75
CA VAL A 132 16.17 6.72 24.42
C VAL A 132 14.98 6.84 23.47
N GLN A 133 14.95 5.99 22.45
CA GLN A 133 13.87 5.91 21.46
C GLN A 133 12.52 5.57 22.11
N ALA A 134 12.51 4.56 22.99
CA ALA A 134 11.32 4.17 23.74
C ALA A 134 10.82 5.28 24.66
N ARG A 135 11.72 6.01 25.34
CA ARG A 135 11.34 7.17 26.16
C ARG A 135 10.68 8.27 25.33
N LEU A 136 11.26 8.63 24.18
CA LEU A 136 10.67 9.63 23.29
C LEU A 136 9.26 9.21 22.83
N PHE A 137 9.10 7.95 22.41
CA PHE A 137 7.80 7.41 22.01
C PHE A 137 6.77 7.47 23.14
N LEU A 138 7.10 6.97 24.34
CA LEU A 138 6.19 6.97 25.49
C LEU A 138 5.87 8.36 26.04
N GLN A 139 6.75 9.35 25.83
CA GLN A 139 6.48 10.75 26.15
C GLN A 139 5.57 11.44 25.13
N THR A 140 5.50 10.90 23.91
CA THR A 140 4.76 11.50 22.80
C THR A 140 3.35 10.92 22.67
N VAL A 141 3.20 9.61 22.94
CA VAL A 141 1.93 8.89 22.73
C VAL A 141 1.21 8.69 24.06
N ASP A 142 0.04 9.31 24.18
CA ASP A 142 -0.90 9.04 25.27
C ASP A 142 -1.96 8.05 24.77
N PHE A 143 -1.84 6.79 25.21
CA PHE A 143 -2.75 5.70 24.86
C PHE A 143 -4.01 5.75 25.72
N SER A 144 -5.16 5.54 25.08
CA SER A 144 -6.43 5.33 25.79
C SER A 144 -7.05 3.99 25.41
N GLN A 145 -8.04 3.54 26.19
CA GLN A 145 -8.79 2.33 25.88
C GLN A 145 -9.32 2.35 24.44
N GLY A 146 -9.10 1.25 23.72
CA GLY A 146 -9.49 1.11 22.31
C GLY A 146 -8.42 1.50 21.29
N ASP A 147 -7.30 2.10 21.71
CA ASP A 147 -6.14 2.26 20.84
C ASP A 147 -5.48 0.89 20.58
N LEU A 148 -4.93 0.72 19.37
CA LEU A 148 -4.17 -0.45 18.96
C LEU A 148 -2.79 -0.45 19.65
N PRO A 149 -2.16 -1.63 19.83
CA PRO A 149 -0.81 -1.72 20.37
C PRO A 149 0.20 -0.88 19.59
N ALA A 150 1.23 -0.42 20.30
CA ALA A 150 2.37 0.27 19.70
C ALA A 150 3.08 -0.62 18.67
N VAL A 151 3.58 -0.01 17.60
CA VAL A 151 4.38 -0.68 16.55
C VAL A 151 5.80 -0.11 16.54
N LEU A 152 6.78 -0.99 16.37
CA LEU A 152 8.21 -0.70 16.21
C LEU A 152 8.67 -0.99 14.77
#